data_AF-A0A7C7XYM4-F1
#
_entry.id   AF-A0A7C7XYM4-F1
#
_cell.length_a   1.000
_cell.length_b   1.000
_cell.length_c   1.000
_cell.angle_alpha   90.00
_cell.angle_beta   90.00
_cell.angle_gamma   90.00
#
_symmetry.space_group_name_H-M   'P 1'
#
loop_
_entity.id
_entity.type
_entity.pdbx_description
1 polymer ?
#
loop_
_entity_poly.entity_id
_entity_poly.type
_entity_poly.pdbx_seq_one_letter_code
_entity_poly.pdbx_strand_id
1 'polypeptide(L)' 'MRARASISQSALTHNLSVVKQLTSGAKVVSMIKANAYGHHLDYIHPLIDGSDMLA' A
#
# COMPACT_ATOMS: atom_id res chain seq x y z
N MET A 1 4.54 3.33 29.18
CA MET A 1 4.42 2.43 28.01
C MET A 1 3.77 3.21 26.88
N ARG A 2 4.28 3.15 25.65
CA ARG A 2 3.65 3.81 24.48
C ARG A 2 3.11 2.74 23.54
N ALA A 3 1.92 2.96 22.97
CA ALA A 3 1.39 2.10 21.93
C ALA A 3 2.23 2.23 20.66
N ARG A 4 2.43 1.12 19.94
CA ARG A 4 3.19 1.06 18.68
C ARG A 4 2.42 0.24 17.66
N ALA A 5 2.31 0.74 16.44
CA ALA A 5 1.93 -0.02 15.27
C ALA A 5 3.19 -0.44 14.50
N SER A 6 3.22 -1.69 14.03
CA SER A 6 4.30 -2.23 13.20
C SER A 6 3.76 -2.50 11.80
N ILE A 7 4.38 -1.87 10.80
CA ILE A 7 3.99 -2.01 9.39
C ILE A 7 4.99 -2.91 8.69
N SER A 8 4.52 -4.01 8.09
CA SER A 8 5.37 -4.92 7.32
C SER A 8 5.51 -4.41 5.89
N GLN A 9 6.73 -4.03 5.51
CA GLN A 9 7.00 -3.54 4.16
C GLN A 9 6.87 -4.64 3.11
N SER A 10 7.35 -5.85 3.42
CA SER A 10 7.23 -7.00 2.51
C SER A 10 5.79 -7.44 2.30
N ALA A 11 4.92 -7.25 3.30
CA ALA A 11 3.49 -7.52 3.14
C ALA A 11 2.84 -6.53 2.17
N LEU A 12 3.16 -5.23 2.26
CA LEU A 12 2.61 -4.22 1.34
C LEU A 12 3.02 -4.49 -0.11
N THR A 13 4.30 -4.79 -0.36
CA THR A 13 4.79 -5.07 -1.71
C THR A 13 4.23 -6.38 -2.27
N HIS A 14 4.14 -7.43 -1.44
CA HIS A 14 3.51 -8.70 -1.81
C HIS A 14 2.03 -8.51 -2.18
N ASN A 15 1.27 -7.80 -1.35
CA ASN A 15 -0.16 -7.56 -1.59
C ASN A 15 -0.39 -6.83 -2.91
N LEU A 16 0.39 -5.79 -3.19
CA LEU A 16 0.31 -5.07 -4.47
C LEU A 16 0.65 -5.99 -5.66
N SER A 17 1.68 -6.84 -5.53
CA SER A 17 2.02 -7.83 -6.56
C SER A 17 0.86 -8.80 -6.83
N VAL A 18 0.22 -9.32 -5.78
CA VAL A 18 -0.92 -10.25 -5.90
C VAL A 18 -2.10 -9.56 -6.58
N VAL A 19 -2.44 -8.34 -6.18
CA VAL A 19 -3.51 -7.56 -6.83
C VAL A 19 -3.24 -7.42 -8.32
N LYS A 20 -2.02 -6.98 -8.70
CA LYS A 20 -1.65 -6.83 -10.12
C LYS A 20 -1.72 -8.14 -10.91
N GLN A 21 -1.36 -9.27 -10.29
CA GLN A 21 -1.47 -10.59 -10.94
C GLN A 21 -2.93 -11.00 -11.16
N LEU A 22 -3.82 -10.68 -10.24
CA LEU A 22 -5.25 -11.02 -10.30
C LEU A 22 -6.05 -10.09 -11.22
N THR A 23 -5.55 -8.88 -11.48
CA THR A 23 -6.25 -7.85 -12.26
C THR A 23 -5.59 -7.62 -13.62
N SER A 24 -5.28 -8.69 -14.36
CA SER A 24 -4.63 -8.58 -15.67
C SER A 24 -5.43 -7.68 -16.62
N GLY A 25 -4.84 -6.55 -17.01
CA GLY A 25 -5.45 -5.56 -17.91
C GLY A 25 -6.22 -4.41 -17.25
N ALA A 26 -6.43 -4.42 -15.93
CA ALA A 26 -7.01 -3.30 -15.20
C ALA A 26 -5.93 -2.43 -14.54
N LYS A 27 -6.23 -1.13 -14.37
CA LYS A 27 -5.41 -0.23 -13.55
C LYS A 27 -5.69 -0.43 -12.07
N VAL A 28 -4.64 -0.38 -11.25
CA VAL A 28 -4.71 -0.52 -9.80
C VAL A 28 -4.59 0.86 -9.15
N VAL A 29 -5.60 1.23 -8.37
CA VAL A 29 -5.59 2.46 -7.57
C VAL A 29 -5.40 2.08 -6.11
N SER A 30 -4.30 2.50 -5.51
CA SER A 30 -4.07 2.31 -4.08
C SER A 30 -4.78 3.38 -3.28
N MET A 31 -5.80 2.98 -2.53
CA MET A 31 -6.52 3.88 -1.63
C MET A 31 -5.66 4.19 -0.39
N ILE A 32 -5.39 5.47 -0.15
CA ILE A 32 -4.49 5.95 0.91
C ILE A 32 -5.12 7.03 1.80
N LYS A 33 -6.44 7.21 1.73
CA LYS A 33 -7.18 8.10 2.64
C LYS A 33 -6.88 7.81 4.12
N ALA A 34 -7.10 8.81 4.97
CA ALA A 34 -6.87 8.72 6.42
C ALA A 34 -5.44 8.25 6.78
N ASN A 35 -4.43 8.90 6.18
CA ASN A 35 -3.01 8.62 6.39
C ASN A 35 -2.64 7.16 6.09
N ALA A 36 -3.01 6.69 4.89
CA ALA A 36 -2.89 5.31 4.43
C ALA A 36 -3.58 4.32 5.39
N TYR A 37 -4.81 4.61 5.82
CA TYR A 37 -5.54 3.82 6.81
C TYR A 37 -4.71 3.53 8.08
N GLY A 38 -3.96 4.53 8.55
CA GLY A 38 -3.11 4.43 9.75
C GLY A 38 -1.72 3.82 9.51
N HIS A 39 -1.33 3.53 8.27
CA HIS A 39 0.00 2.99 7.95
C HIS A 39 1.07 4.08 7.79
N HIS A 40 0.67 5.36 7.81
CA HIS A 40 1.51 6.54 7.63
C HIS A 40 2.02 6.69 6.19
N LEU A 41 1.53 7.70 5.49
CA LEU A 41 1.72 7.88 4.06
C LEU A 41 3.21 8.00 3.68
N ASP A 42 3.98 8.74 4.45
CA ASP A 42 5.42 8.95 4.21
C ASP A 42 6.24 7.64 4.21
N TYR A 43 5.82 6.62 4.98
CA TYR A 43 6.54 5.36 5.08
C TYR A 43 6.13 4.33 4.03
N ILE A 44 4.90 4.44 3.52
CA ILE A 44 4.35 3.45 2.59
C ILE A 44 4.42 3.88 1.14
N HIS A 45 4.55 5.18 0.84
CA HIS A 45 4.55 5.67 -0.54
C HIS A 45 5.54 4.92 -1.45
N PRO A 46 6.84 4.75 -1.11
CA PRO A 46 7.78 4.02 -1.97
C PRO A 46 7.45 2.52 -2.14
N LEU A 47 6.66 1.95 -1.23
CA LEU A 47 6.30 0.53 -1.25
C LEU A 47 5.11 0.26 -2.17
N ILE A 48 4.33 1.29 -2.50
CA ILE A 48 3.13 1.19 -3.35
C ILE A 48 3.29 1.89 -4.70
N ASP A 49 4.50 2.32 -5.07
CA ASP A 49 4.85 2.93 -6.37
C ASP A 49 4.45 2.08 -7.59
N GLY A 50 4.25 0.78 -7.41
CA GLY A 50 3.74 -0.09 -8.47
C GLY A 50 2.25 0.11 -8.80
N SER A 51 1.54 0.99 -8.07
CA SER A 51 0.14 1.36 -8.33
C SER A 51 0.06 2.36 -9.46
N ASP A 52 -0.99 2.28 -10.28
CA ASP A 52 -1.17 3.21 -11.41
C ASP A 52 -1.66 4.59 -10.95
N MET A 53 -2.29 4.66 -9.78
CA MET A 53 -2.78 5.90 -9.17
C MET A 53 -2.89 5.74 -7.65
N LEU A 54 -2.84 6.87 -6.94
CA LEU A 54 -3.11 6.96 -5.51
C LEU A 54 -4.36 7.81 -5.28
N ALA A 55 -5.22 7.43 -4.33
CA ALA A 55 -6.50 8.13 -4.05
C ALA A 55 -6.88 8.17 -2.56
#